data_AF-A0A840NVS0-F1
#
_entry.id   AF-A0A840NVS0-F1
#
_cell.length_a   1.000
_cell.length_b   1.000
_cell.length_c   1.000
_cell.angle_alpha   90.00
_cell.angle_beta   90.00
_cell.angle_gamma   90.00
#
_symmetry.space_group_name_H-M   'P 1'
#
loop_
_entity.id
_entity.type
_entity.pdbx_description
1 polymer ?
#
loop_
_entity_poly.entity_id
_entity_poly.type
_entity_poly.pdbx_seq_one_letter_code
_entity_poly.pdbx_strand_id
1 'polypeptide(L)' 'MSDNQKPEGHVVKCASCKGSGRDHLTPLIKVCAVCKGVGSVLLK' A
#
# COMPACT_ATOMS: atom_id res chain seq x y z
N MET A 1 -9.32 27.89 -15.29
CA MET A 1 -9.03 27.90 -13.84
C MET A 1 -8.11 26.72 -13.60
N SER A 2 -6.93 26.99 -13.03
CA SER A 2 -5.73 26.17 -13.11
C SER A 2 -5.80 24.87 -12.30
N ASP A 3 -5.54 23.73 -12.95
CA ASP A 3 -5.21 22.46 -12.29
C ASP A 3 -3.87 22.60 -11.55
N ASN A 4 -3.95 22.78 -10.24
CA ASN A 4 -2.82 22.81 -9.34
C ASN A 4 -2.47 21.37 -8.94
N GLN A 5 -1.86 20.63 -9.87
CA GLN A 5 -1.48 19.23 -9.66
C GLN A 5 -0.27 19.17 -8.72
N LYS A 6 -0.56 19.24 -7.42
CA LYS A 6 0.33 18.83 -6.33
C LYS A 6 0.85 17.41 -6.66
N PRO A 7 2.11 17.05 -6.34
CA PRO A 7 2.62 15.70 -6.59
C PRO A 7 1.98 14.74 -5.58
N GLU A 8 0.70 14.46 -5.77
CA GLU A 8 -0.10 13.61 -4.91
C GLU A 8 0.11 12.20 -5.44
N GLY A 9 1.19 11.55 -4.98
CA GLY A 9 1.38 10.14 -5.29
C GLY A 9 0.09 9.38 -4.96
N HIS A 10 -0.39 8.58 -5.91
CA HIS A 10 -1.65 7.89 -5.77
C HIS A 10 -1.46 6.77 -4.74
N VAL A 11 -2.08 6.93 -3.56
CA VAL A 11 -2.10 5.87 -2.55
C VAL A 11 -3.12 4.83 -2.97
N VAL A 12 -2.65 3.62 -3.28
CA VAL A 12 -3.50 2.49 -3.66
C VAL A 12 -3.37 1.35 -2.66
N LYS A 13 -4.40 0.49 -2.56
CA LYS A 13 -4.32 -0.72 -1.74
C LYS A 13 -3.19 -1.63 -2.25
N CYS A 14 -2.44 -2.20 -1.32
CA CYS A 14 -1.41 -3.16 -1.66
C CYS A 14 -2.06 -4.40 -2.30
N ALA A 15 -1.72 -4.69 -3.55
CA ALA A 15 -2.27 -5.83 -4.28
C ALA A 15 -1.87 -7.18 -3.67
N SER A 16 -0.67 -7.27 -3.07
CA SER A 16 -0.13 -8.51 -2.49
C SER A 16 -0.92 -8.96 -1.27
N CYS A 17 -1.15 -8.06 -0.30
CA CYS A 17 -1.90 -8.38 0.91
C CYS A 17 -3.37 -7.93 0.86
N LYS A 18 -3.82 -7.39 -0.26
CA LYS A 18 -5.18 -6.83 -0.47
C LYS A 18 -5.62 -5.82 0.59
N GLY A 19 -4.69 -5.09 1.18
CA GLY A 19 -4.98 -4.12 2.25
C GLY A 19 -4.82 -4.61 3.68
N SER A 20 -4.53 -5.89 3.92
CA SER A 20 -4.42 -6.42 5.29
C SER A 20 -3.13 -6.01 6.03
N GLY A 21 -2.10 -5.57 5.28
CA GLY A 21 -0.77 -5.33 5.81
C GLY A 21 -0.01 -6.61 6.20
N ARG A 22 -0.59 -7.79 6.02
CA ARG A 22 -0.05 -9.06 6.52
C ARG A 22 0.31 -10.02 5.41
N ASP A 23 1.28 -10.88 5.68
CA ASP A 23 1.64 -11.96 4.78
C ASP A 23 0.49 -12.98 4.66
N HIS A 24 0.32 -13.58 3.49
CA HIS A 24 -0.81 -14.49 3.26
C HIS A 24 -0.56 -15.89 3.84
N LEU A 25 0.69 -16.33 3.93
CA LEU A 25 1.06 -17.64 4.45
C LEU A 25 1.16 -17.64 5.97
N THR A 26 1.65 -16.55 6.55
CA THR A 26 1.86 -16.41 8.01
C THR A 26 1.33 -15.09 8.57
N PRO A 27 0.02 -14.80 8.43
CA PRO A 27 -0.57 -13.48 8.73
C PRO A 27 -0.49 -13.05 10.19
N LEU A 28 -0.25 -13.97 11.13
CA LEU A 28 -0.11 -13.67 12.56
C LEU A 28 1.33 -13.31 12.95
N ILE A 29 2.32 -13.67 12.13
CA ILE A 29 3.74 -13.61 12.48
C ILE A 29 4.48 -12.63 11.57
N LYS A 30 4.11 -12.57 10.29
CA LYS A 30 4.81 -11.77 9.29
C LYS A 30 3.93 -10.67 8.70
N VAL A 31 4.51 -9.48 8.62
CA VAL A 31 3.97 -8.36 7.87
C VAL A 31 4.17 -8.57 6.36
N CYS A 32 3.30 -8.00 5.55
CA CYS A 32 3.44 -8.03 4.10
C CYS A 32 4.74 -7.29 3.71
N ALA A 33 5.64 -7.98 3.03
CA ALA A 33 6.94 -7.42 2.62
C ALA A 33 6.80 -6.27 1.60
N VAL A 34 5.74 -6.27 0.79
CA VAL A 34 5.51 -5.28 -0.28
C VAL A 34 5.12 -3.92 0.30
N CYS A 35 4.11 -3.89 1.17
CA CYS A 35 3.66 -2.65 1.81
C CYS A 35 4.25 -2.43 3.20
N LYS A 36 5.16 -3.30 3.65
CA LYS A 36 5.82 -3.25 4.97
C LYS A 36 4.86 -3.12 6.15
N GLY A 37 3.71 -3.80 6.09
CA GLY A 37 2.71 -3.71 7.16
C GLY A 37 1.61 -2.67 6.98
N VAL A 38 1.77 -1.73 6.04
CA VAL A 38 0.85 -0.58 5.91
C VAL A 38 -0.49 -0.95 5.29
N GLY A 39 -0.50 -1.93 4.37
CA GLY A 39 -1.68 -2.31 3.59
C GLY A 39 -1.92 -1.44 2.35
N SER A 40 -1.17 -0.37 2.15
CA SER A 40 -1.20 0.47 0.95
C SER A 40 0.21 0.78 0.45
N VAL A 41 0.31 1.18 -0.82
CA VAL A 41 1.56 1.62 -1.45
C VAL A 41 1.33 2.95 -2.15
N LEU A 42 2.36 3.80 -2.15
CA LEU A 42 2.36 5.05 -2.89
C LEU A 42 2.85 4.79 -4.30
N LEU A 43 1.99 4.97 -5.30
CA LEU A 43 2.41 5.01 -6.69
C LEU A 43 2.92 6.43 -6.98
N LYS A 44 4.15 6.50 -7.47
CA LYS A 44 4.74 7.72 -8.02
C LYS A 44 4.70 7.65 -9.54
#